data_AF-X1VPG8-F1
#
_entry.id   AF-X1VPG8-F1
#
_cell.length_a   1.000
_cell.length_b   1.000
_cell.length_c   1.000
_cell.angle_alpha   90.00
_cell.angle_beta   90.00
_cell.angle_gamma   90.00
#
_symmetry.space_group_name_H-M   'P 1'
#
loop_
_entity.id
_entity.type
_entity.pdbx_description
1 polymer ?
#
loop_
_entity_poly.entity_id
_entity_poly.type
_entity_poly.pdbx_seq_one_letter_code
_entity_poly.pdbx_strand_id
1 'polypeptide(L)' 'MRKFLIVLMVVAMASFLFVGCLFAPPNQTPIITSDPVKTATVGVEYTYDVNATDPVVLPGIF' A
#
# COMPACT_ATOMS: atom_id res chain seq x y z
N MET A 1 31.95 -6.73 -30.50
CA MET A 1 32.18 -7.61 -29.33
C MET A 1 32.02 -6.88 -27.98
N ARG A 2 32.88 -5.91 -27.60
CA ARG A 2 32.81 -5.24 -26.28
C ARG A 2 31.50 -4.49 -25.96
N LYS A 3 30.92 -3.83 -26.97
CA LYS A 3 29.66 -3.05 -26.83
C LYS A 3 28.45 -3.95 -26.53
N PHE A 4 28.42 -5.14 -27.13
CA PHE A 4 27.38 -6.14 -26.91
C PHE A 4 27.42 -6.69 -25.48
N LEU A 5 28.64 -6.94 -24.96
CA LEU A 5 28.85 -7.41 -23.59
C LEU A 5 28.35 -6.39 -22.56
N ILE A 6 28.62 -5.10 -22.78
CA ILE A 6 28.17 -4.02 -21.88
C ILE A 6 26.64 -3.91 -21.89
N VAL A 7 26.01 -3.96 -23.06
CA VAL A 7 24.55 -3.92 -23.19
C VAL A 7 23.91 -5.12 -22.46
N LEU A 8 24.48 -6.32 -22.62
CA LEU A 8 23.99 -7.53 -21.94
C LEU A 8 24.06 -7.40 -20.42
N MET A 9 25.17 -6.87 -19.88
CA MET A 9 25.33 -6.67 -18.43
C MET A 9 24.36 -5.63 -17.87
N VAL A 10 24.13 -4.53 -18.61
CA VAL A 10 23.17 -3.49 -18.19
C VAL A 10 21.74 -4.02 -18.19
N VAL A 11 21.37 -4.81 -19.20
CA VAL A 11 20.03 -5.44 -19.28
C VAL A 11 19.85 -6.50 -18.19
N ALA A 12 20.87 -7.31 -17.91
CA ALA A 12 20.84 -8.30 -16.83
C ALA A 12 20.71 -7.64 -15.44
N MET A 13 21.44 -6.54 -15.20
CA MET A 13 21.35 -5.80 -13.95
C MET A 13 20.01 -5.07 -13.80
N ALA A 14 19.51 -4.44 -14.87
CA ALA A 14 18.22 -3.76 -14.86
C ALA A 14 17.05 -4.75 -14.64
N SER A 15 17.10 -5.93 -15.27
CA SER A 15 16.11 -6.98 -15.05
C SER A 15 16.12 -7.51 -13.62
N PHE A 16 17.29 -7.71 -13.01
CA PHE A 16 17.39 -8.13 -11.62
C PHE A 16 16.87 -7.07 -10.63
N LEU A 17 17.09 -5.79 -10.92
CA LEU A 17 16.64 -4.67 -10.10
C LEU A 17 15.14 -4.36 -10.24
N PHE A 18 14.52 -4.65 -11.39
CA PHE A 18 13.10 -4.35 -11.64
C PHE A 18 12.12 -5.42 -11.16
N VAL A 19 12.57 -6.64 -10.87
CA VAL A 19 11.70 -7.77 -10.48
C VAL A 19 10.99 -7.51 -9.14
N GLY A 20 11.55 -6.71 -8.22
CA GLY A 20 10.93 -6.47 -6.91
C GLY A 20 9.78 -5.45 -6.92
N CYS A 21 9.88 -4.39 -7.72
CA CYS A 21 8.94 -3.27 -7.66
C CYS A 21 7.70 -3.43 -8.55
N LEU A 22 7.74 -4.34 -9.53
CA LEU A 22 6.64 -4.52 -10.50
C LEU A 22 5.50 -5.41 -9.99
N PHE A 23 5.66 -6.10 -8.86
CA PHE A 23 4.69 -7.10 -8.38
C PHE A 23 4.02 -6.72 -7.05
N ALA A 24 4.20 -5.50 -6.54
CA ALA A 24 3.44 -5.05 -5.39
C ALA A 24 1.95 -4.94 -5.79
N PRO A 25 1.01 -5.51 -5.03
CA PRO A 25 -0.41 -5.25 -5.25
C PRO A 25 -0.67 -3.75 -5.13
N PRO A 26 -1.60 -3.18 -5.92
CA PRO A 26 -2.01 -1.79 -5.75
C PRO A 26 -2.47 -1.54 -4.31
N ASN A 27 -2.06 -0.41 -3.73
CA ASN A 27 -2.56 0.00 -2.41
C ASN A 27 -4.09 0.08 -2.41
N GLN A 28 -4.72 -0.34 -1.32
CA GLN A 28 -6.17 -0.36 -1.19
C GLN A 28 -6.64 0.66 -0.15
N THR A 29 -7.85 1.16 -0.33
CA THR A 29 -8.46 2.03 0.69
C THR A 29 -8.89 1.19 1.89
N PRO A 30 -8.73 1.68 3.13
CA PRO A 30 -9.23 0.99 4.31
C PRO A 30 -10.76 0.90 4.29
N ILE A 31 -11.30 -0.13 4.92
CA ILE A 31 -12.75 -0.36 5.04
C ILE A 31 -13.18 -0.01 6.46
N ILE A 32 -14.08 0.97 6.61
CA ILE A 32 -14.70 1.30 7.90
C ILE A 32 -15.80 0.25 8.19
N THR A 33 -15.78 -0.28 9.41
CA THR A 33 -16.69 -1.35 9.87
C THR A 33 -17.54 -0.95 11.08
N SER A 34 -17.27 0.22 11.67
CA SER A 34 -18.06 0.80 12.76
C SER A 34 -19.22 1.65 12.24
N ASP A 35 -20.36 1.58 12.91
CA ASP A 35 -21.50 2.47 12.68
C ASP A 35 -21.46 3.68 13.63
N PRO A 36 -21.48 4.93 13.12
CA PRO A 36 -21.51 6.11 13.97
C PRO A 36 -22.88 6.29 14.65
N VAL A 37 -22.86 6.90 15.84
CA VAL A 37 -24.09 7.34 16.51
C VAL A 37 -24.68 8.53 15.75
N LYS A 38 -25.92 8.41 15.30
CA LYS A 38 -26.53 9.41 14.38
C LYS A 38 -27.16 10.61 15.10
N THR A 39 -27.13 10.62 16.43
CA THR A 39 -27.71 11.67 17.27
C THR A 39 -26.67 12.20 18.26
N ALA A 40 -26.71 13.50 18.51
CA ALA A 40 -25.83 14.17 19.46
C ALA A 40 -26.61 15.25 20.22
N THR A 41 -26.08 15.65 21.38
CA THR A 41 -26.66 16.71 22.21
C THR A 41 -25.99 18.05 21.91
N VAL A 42 -26.78 19.10 21.71
CA VAL A 42 -26.28 20.44 21.45
C VAL A 42 -25.41 20.91 22.62
N GLY A 43 -24.23 21.44 22.32
CA GLY A 43 -23.27 21.93 23.32
C GLY A 43 -22.41 20.84 23.97
N VAL A 44 -22.55 19.57 23.55
CA VAL A 44 -21.74 18.45 24.04
C VAL A 44 -20.80 17.99 22.93
N GLU A 45 -19.54 17.71 23.27
CA GLU A 45 -18.58 17.14 22.34
C GLU A 45 -19.05 15.77 21.87
N TYR A 46 -19.14 15.60 20.55
CA TYR A 46 -19.48 14.33 19.93
C TYR A 46 -18.20 13.62 19.52
N THR A 47 -17.96 12.45 20.12
CA THR A 47 -16.86 11.55 19.75
C THR A 47 -17.41 10.18 19.40
N TYR A 48 -16.81 9.53 18.40
CA TYR A 48 -17.08 8.13 18.09
C TYR A 48 -15.80 7.46 17.64
N ASP A 49 -15.61 6.22 18.07
CA ASP A 49 -14.47 5.40 17.67
C ASP A 49 -14.70 4.80 16.28
N VAL A 50 -13.66 4.83 15.45
CA VAL A 50 -13.72 4.35 14.06
C VAL A 50 -12.94 3.06 13.93
N ASN A 51 -13.65 1.96 13.71
CA ASN A 51 -13.01 0.69 13.42
C ASN A 51 -12.79 0.57 11.91
N ALA A 52 -11.54 0.42 11.50
CA ALA A 52 -11.17 0.22 10.09
C ALA A 52 -10.26 -1.00 9.92
N THR A 53 -10.44 -1.72 8.81
CA THR A 53 -9.54 -2.81 8.38
C THR A 53 -8.87 -2.41 7.08
N ASP A 54 -7.54 -2.48 7.04
CA ASP A 54 -6.78 -2.42 5.78
C ASP A 54 -6.82 -3.80 5.11
N PRO A 55 -7.44 -3.94 3.92
CA PRO A 55 -7.53 -5.24 3.26
C PRO A 55 -6.19 -5.77 2.76
N VAL A 56 -5.17 -4.92 2.61
CA VAL A 56 -3.83 -5.32 2.18
C VAL A 56 -2.85 -5.17 3.34
N VAL A 57 -2.44 -6.29 3.92
CA VAL A 57 -1.21 -6.36 4.72
C VAL A 57 -0.10 -6.78 3.77
N LEU A 58 0.71 -5.83 3.27
CA LEU A 58 1.93 -6.19 2.57
C LEU A 58 2.81 -7.00 3.53
N PRO A 59 3.26 -8.21 3.18
CA PRO A 59 4.17 -8.96 4.04
C PRO A 59 5.47 -8.17 4.20
N GLY A 60 5.73 -7.64 5.40
CA GLY A 60 7.01 -7.05 5.79
C GLY A 60 7.05 -5.52 5.96
N ILE A 61 5.92 -4.82 5.98
CA ILE A 61 5.89 -3.38 6.30
C ILE A 61 4.76 -3.10 7.29
N PHE A 62 5.13 -2.85 8.55
CA PHE A 62 4.33 -2.14 9.55
C PHE A 62 4.90 -0.73 9.69
#